data_AF-A0A956KTN8-F1
#
_entry.id   AF-A0A956KTN8-F1
#
_cell.length_a   1.000
_cell.length_b   1.000
_cell.length_c   1.000
_cell.angle_alpha   90.00
_cell.angle_beta   90.00
_cell.angle_gamma   90.00
#
_symmetry.space_group_name_H-M   'P 1'
#
loop_
_entity.id
_entity.type
_entity.pdbx_description
1 polymer ?
#
loop_
_entity_poly.entity_id
_entity_poly.type
_entity_poly.pdbx_seq_one_letter_code
_entity_poly.pdbx_strand_id
1 'polypeptide(L)' 'MDEILRNIVEQTPNAKAAILMGFDGISVEQWVRPEHQDDTDIESMAMEFSFRFLELRDAANSLEMG' A
#
# COMPACT_ATOMS: atom_id res chain seq x y z
N MET A 1 13.27 -6.37 6.64
CA MET A 1 11.81 -6.28 6.44
C MET A 1 11.47 -6.48 4.97
N ASP A 2 12.43 -6.26 4.07
CA ASP A 2 12.41 -6.69 2.66
C ASP A 2 11.93 -8.14 2.44
N GLU A 3 12.44 -9.10 3.22
CA GLU A 3 12.01 -10.50 3.17
C GLU A 3 10.52 -10.68 3.54
N ILE A 4 9.97 -9.83 4.41
CA ILE A 4 8.55 -9.86 4.80
C ILE A 4 7.69 -9.34 3.63
N LEU A 5 8.03 -8.18 3.06
CA LEU A 5 7.27 -7.62 1.93
C LEU A 5 7.31 -8.56 0.73
N ARG A 6 8.50 -9.12 0.44
CA ARG A 6 8.66 -10.18 -0.56
C ARG A 6 7.76 -11.37 -0.28
N ASN A 7 7.77 -11.93 0.93
CA ASN A 7 6.92 -13.06 1.31
C ASN A 7 5.43 -12.74 1.13
N ILE A 8 4.97 -11.53 1.47
CA ILE A 8 3.58 -11.09 1.25
C ILE A 8 3.23 -11.14 -0.22
N VAL A 9 4.08 -10.59 -1.09
CA VAL A 9 3.81 -10.55 -2.53
C VAL A 9 3.90 -11.94 -3.15
N GLU A 10 4.81 -12.79 -2.70
CA GLU A 10 4.95 -14.18 -3.14
C GLU A 10 3.74 -15.04 -2.73
N GLN A 11 3.16 -14.80 -1.55
CA GLN A 11 2.01 -15.54 -1.03
C GLN A 11 0.66 -15.00 -1.51
N THR A 12 0.63 -13.79 -2.09
CA THR A 12 -0.61 -13.17 -2.59
C THR A 12 -0.73 -13.38 -4.09
N PRO A 13 -1.72 -14.16 -4.57
CA PRO A 13 -1.90 -14.40 -6.01
C PRO A 13 -2.05 -13.09 -6.77
N ASN A 14 -1.28 -12.94 -7.85
CA ASN A 14 -1.25 -11.76 -8.74
C ASN A 14 -0.81 -10.44 -8.09
N ALA A 15 -0.29 -10.45 -6.85
CA ALA A 15 0.29 -9.24 -6.28
C ALA A 15 1.56 -8.86 -7.06
N LYS A 16 1.66 -7.60 -7.49
CA LYS A 16 2.84 -7.09 -8.21
C LYS A 16 3.89 -6.50 -7.28
N ALA A 17 3.46 -5.95 -6.14
CA ALA A 17 4.31 -5.24 -5.21
C ALA A 17 3.63 -5.12 -3.83
N ALA A 18 4.41 -4.77 -2.82
CA ALA A 18 3.95 -4.40 -1.48
C ALA A 18 4.75 -3.20 -0.99
N ILE A 19 4.12 -2.36 -0.18
CA ILE A 19 4.70 -1.15 0.39
C ILE A 19 4.27 -1.02 1.85
N LEU A 20 5.21 -0.61 2.68
CA LEU A 20 4.96 -0.15 4.03
C LEU A 20 5.06 1.36 4.04
N MET A 21 3.96 2.03 4.38
CA MET A 21 3.83 3.48 4.35
C MET A 21 3.22 3.99 5.65
N GLY A 22 3.73 5.11 6.15
CA GLY A 22 3.13 5.85 7.25
C GLY A 22 1.80 6.48 6.85
N PHE A 23 0.91 6.74 7.81
CA PHE A 23 -0.37 7.41 7.53
C PHE A 23 -0.22 8.87 7.05
N ASP A 24 0.99 9.41 7.15
CA ASP A 24 1.41 10.70 6.59
C ASP A 24 1.81 10.64 5.11
N GLY A 25 1.72 9.46 4.48
CA GLY A 25 2.08 9.23 3.09
C GLY A 25 3.57 9.01 2.86
N ILE A 26 4.37 8.89 3.92
CA ILE A 26 5.82 8.66 3.81
C ILE A 26 6.10 7.17 3.67
N SER A 27 6.73 6.78 2.55
CA SER A 27 7.18 5.40 2.32
C SER A 27 8.30 5.03 3.29
N VAL A 28 8.18 3.87 3.94
CA VAL A 28 9.20 3.29 4.82
C VAL A 28 10.02 2.26 4.05
N GLU A 29 9.34 1.36 3.35
CA GLU A 29 9.97 0.30 2.57
C GLU A 29 9.01 -0.22 1.51
N GLN A 30 9.54 -0.69 0.38
CA GLN A 30 8.75 -1.27 -0.69
C GLN A 30 9.47 -2.44 -1.33
N TRP A 31 8.69 -3.37 -1.85
CA TRP A 31 9.17 -4.47 -2.68
C TRP A 31 8.28 -4.61 -3.90
N VAL A 32 8.89 -4.63 -5.08
CA VAL A 32 8.22 -4.83 -6.36
C VAL A 32 8.79 -6.08 -6.99
N ARG A 33 7.91 -6.91 -7.57
CA ARG A 33 8.36 -8.08 -8.34
C ARG A 33 9.32 -7.64 -9.44
N PRO A 34 10.45 -8.34 -9.63
CA PRO A 34 11.43 -7.97 -10.66
C PRO A 34 10.82 -7.75 -12.05
N GLU A 35 9.84 -8.58 -12.44
CA GLU A 35 9.12 -8.49 -13.71
C GLU A 35 8.22 -7.24 -13.86
N HIS A 36 7.99 -6.51 -12.76
CA HIS A 36 7.10 -5.34 -12.68
C HIS A 36 7.82 -4.07 -12.21
N GLN A 37 9.16 -4.06 -12.11
CA GLN A 37 9.89 -2.89 -11.62
C GLN A 37 9.73 -1.66 -12.51
N ASP A 38 9.61 -1.84 -13.82
CA ASP A 38 9.49 -0.73 -14.78
C ASP A 38 8.04 -0.28 -15.04
N ASP A 39 7.04 -1.09 -14.68
CA ASP A 39 5.62 -0.83 -14.98
C ASP A 39 4.78 -0.48 -13.74
N THR A 40 5.35 -0.58 -12.54
CA THR A 40 4.63 -0.44 -11.28
C THR A 40 5.28 0.61 -10.38
N ASP A 41 4.69 1.80 -10.37
CA ASP A 41 5.01 2.85 -9.40
C ASP A 41 4.09 2.72 -8.17
N ILE A 42 4.44 1.78 -7.28
CA ILE A 42 3.66 1.53 -6.06
C ILE A 42 3.73 2.70 -5.06
N GLU A 43 4.80 3.49 -5.08
CA GLU A 43 4.98 4.62 -4.17
C GLU A 43 3.95 5.70 -4.44
N SER A 44 3.82 6.13 -5.70
CA SER A 44 2.81 7.12 -6.10
C SER A 44 1.39 6.60 -5.85
N MET A 45 1.11 5.33 -6.18
CA MET A 45 -0.20 4.72 -5.93
C MET A 45 -0.58 4.72 -4.45
N ALA A 46 0.36 4.34 -3.58
CA ALA A 46 0.13 4.31 -2.13
C ALA A 46 0.01 5.71 -1.53
N MET A 47 0.78 6.67 -2.02
CA MET A 47 0.67 8.08 -1.64
C MET A 47 -0.74 8.59 -1.94
N GLU A 48 -1.23 8.41 -3.16
CA GLU A 48 -2.60 8.81 -3.53
C GLU A 48 -3.65 8.10 -2.69
N PHE A 49 -3.46 6.81 -2.41
CA PHE A 49 -4.34 6.03 -1.54
C PHE A 49 -4.37 6.56 -0.11
N SER A 50 -3.24 7.01 0.44
CA SER A 50 -3.15 7.51 1.82
C SER A 50 -4.09 8.69 2.09
N PHE A 51 -4.21 9.62 1.13
CA PHE A 51 -5.14 10.74 1.22
C PHE A 51 -6.60 10.25 1.24
N ARG A 52 -6.93 9.26 0.41
CA ARG A 52 -8.28 8.67 0.35
C ARG A 52 -8.62 7.84 1.58
N PHE A 53 -7.63 7.18 2.16
CA PHE A 53 -7.81 6.37 3.36
C PHE A 53 -8.28 7.20 4.55
N LEU A 54 -7.78 8.43 4.70
CA LEU A 54 -8.24 9.36 5.74
C LEU A 54 -9.72 9.71 5.57
N GLU A 55 -10.15 10.04 4.34
CA GLU A 55 -11.56 10.31 4.02
C GLU A 55 -12.44 9.09 4.31
N LEU A 56 -11.99 7.89 3.91
CA LEU A 56 -12.69 6.62 4.14
C LEU A 56 -12.85 6.32 5.63
N ARG A 57 -11.81 6.54 6.43
CA ARG A 57 -11.85 6.34 7.88
C ARG A 57 -12.88 7.26 8.54
N ASP A 58 -12.90 8.54 8.15
CA ASP A 58 -13.83 9.51 8.73
C ASP A 58 -15.29 9.21 8.31
N ALA A 59 -15.50 8.74 7.08
CA ALA A 59 -16.79 8.24 6.62
C ALA A 59 -17.24 6.98 7.36
N ALA A 60 -16.34 6.02 7.59
CA ALA A 60 -16.63 4.80 8.34
C ALA A 60 -17.01 5.09 9.80
N ASN A 61 -16.30 6.01 10.46
CA ASN A 61 -16.64 6.46 11.82
C ASN A 61 -18.03 7.09 11.87
N SER A 62 -18.44 7.80 10.81
CA SER A 62 -19.77 8.40 10.72
C SER A 62 -20.88 7.35 10.57
N LEU A 63 -20.60 6.20 9.94
CA LEU A 63 -21.55 5.09 9.82
C LEU A 63 -21.80 4.38 11.16
N GLU A 64 -20.80 4.30 12.04
CA GLU A 64 -20.96 3.69 13.37
C GLU A 64 -21.76 4.55 14.36
N MET A 65 -21.84 5.87 14.13
CA MET A 65 -22.65 6.78 14.95
C MET A 65 -24.14 6.82 14.56
N GLY A 66 -24.53 6.17 13.44
CA GLY A 66 -25.89 6.18 12.86
C GLY A 66 -26.79 5.04 13.30
#